data_AF-A0A9P6NSJ9-F1
#
_entry.id   AF-A0A9P6NSJ9-F1
#
_cell.length_a   1.000
_cell.length_b   1.000
_cell.length_c   1.000
_cell.angle_alpha   90.00
_cell.angle_beta   90.00
_cell.angle_gamma   90.00
#
_symmetry.space_group_name_H-M   'P 1'
#
loop_
_entity.id
_entity.type
_entity.pdbx_description
1 polymer ?
#
loop_
_entity_poly.entity_id
_entity_poly.type
_entity_poly.pdbx_seq_one_letter_code
_entity_poly.pdbx_strand_id
1 'polypeptide(L)' 'MPTRFHHNRKKRGHVSAGHGRVGKHRKHPGGRGLAGGQHHHRINMDKYHPGYF' A
#
# COMPACT_ATOMS: atom_id res chain seq x y z
N MET A 1 9.45 19.96 8.06
CA MET A 1 8.75 20.16 6.77
C MET A 1 7.33 20.62 7.04
N PRO A 2 6.81 21.66 6.34
CA PRO A 2 5.45 22.17 6.56
C PRO A 2 4.39 21.16 6.10
N THR A 3 3.41 20.89 6.95
CA THR A 3 2.38 19.85 6.73
C THR A 3 1.13 20.33 5.99
N ARG A 4 1.12 21.60 5.52
CA ARG A 4 -0.04 22.27 4.92
C ARG A 4 -0.58 21.52 3.70
N PHE A 5 0.31 20.96 2.89
CA PHE A 5 -0.06 20.24 1.67
C PHE A 5 -0.31 18.75 1.88
N HIS A 6 -0.18 18.22 3.11
CA HIS A 6 -0.50 16.82 3.39
C HIS A 6 -1.99 16.56 3.20
N HIS A 7 -2.32 15.58 2.36
CA HIS A 7 -3.71 15.17 2.09
C HIS A 7 -4.51 14.86 3.36
N ASN A 8 -3.86 14.35 4.41
CA ASN A 8 -4.51 14.01 5.67
C ASN A 8 -5.19 15.21 6.34
N ARG A 9 -4.68 16.44 6.14
CA ARG A 9 -5.32 17.66 6.67
C ARG A 9 -6.74 17.85 6.13
N LYS A 10 -6.95 17.53 4.85
CA LYS A 10 -8.26 17.62 4.17
C LYS A 10 -9.21 16.46 4.49
N LYS A 11 -8.76 15.44 5.23
CA LYS A 11 -9.53 14.22 5.52
C LYS A 11 -10.08 14.17 6.96
N ARG A 12 -9.88 15.22 7.76
CA ARG A 12 -10.44 15.30 9.12
C ARG A 12 -11.97 15.31 9.05
N GLY A 13 -12.63 14.58 9.94
CA GLY A 13 -14.09 14.35 9.90
C GLY A 13 -14.52 13.19 8.98
N HIS A 14 -13.63 12.67 8.13
CA HIS A 14 -13.94 11.47 7.35
C HIS A 14 -13.74 10.23 8.21
N VAL A 15 -14.71 9.30 8.17
CA VAL A 15 -14.75 8.10 9.02
C VAL A 15 -13.51 7.21 8.90
N SER A 16 -12.91 7.09 7.70
CA SER A 16 -11.83 6.13 7.45
C SER A 16 -10.54 6.74 6.88
N ALA A 17 -10.41 8.07 6.88
CA ALA A 17 -9.26 8.78 6.29
C ALA A 17 -8.90 8.34 4.84
N GLY A 18 -9.89 7.83 4.09
CA GLY A 18 -9.72 7.37 2.70
C GLY A 18 -9.18 5.94 2.55
N HIS A 19 -9.24 5.10 3.59
CA HIS A 19 -8.81 3.69 3.52
C HIS A 19 -9.97 2.69 3.31
N GLY A 20 -11.12 3.18 2.84
CA GLY A 20 -12.33 2.37 2.67
C GLY A 20 -12.97 1.95 4.00
N ARG A 21 -14.15 1.34 3.96
CA ARG A 21 -14.89 0.89 5.16
C ARG A 21 -14.63 -0.58 5.50
N VAL A 22 -14.62 -1.44 4.48
CA VAL A 22 -14.63 -2.91 4.63
C VAL A 22 -13.22 -3.48 4.78
N GLY A 23 -12.32 -3.21 3.82
CA GLY A 23 -10.97 -3.79 3.81
C GLY A 23 -10.07 -3.35 4.97
N LYS A 24 -10.29 -2.13 5.49
CA LYS A 24 -9.53 -1.42 6.55
C LYS A 24 -8.01 -1.36 6.31
N HIS A 25 -7.37 -0.34 6.87
CA HIS A 25 -5.91 -0.25 6.80
C HIS A 25 -5.27 -1.21 7.81
N ARG A 26 -4.50 -2.18 7.33
CA ARG A 26 -3.75 -3.14 8.16
C ARG A 26 -2.26 -2.94 7.99
N LYS A 27 -1.48 -3.28 9.03
CA LYS A 27 -0.05 -2.96 9.10
C LYS A 27 0.79 -3.62 7.99
N HIS A 28 0.61 -4.91 7.72
CA HIS A 28 1.36 -5.67 6.70
C HIS A 28 0.50 -6.80 6.10
N PRO A 29 -0.39 -6.53 5.12
CA PRO A 29 -1.29 -7.56 4.58
C PRO A 29 -0.62 -8.60 3.68
N GLY A 30 0.57 -8.33 3.12
CA GLY A 30 1.29 -9.22 2.21
C GLY A 30 2.76 -9.45 2.60
N GLY A 31 3.09 -9.31 3.88
CA GLY A 31 4.47 -9.39 4.37
C GLY A 31 5.24 -8.07 4.31
N ARG A 32 6.57 -8.15 4.35
CA ARG A 32 7.49 -7.00 4.39
C ARG A 32 8.50 -7.09 3.23
N GLY A 33 8.97 -5.95 2.74
CA GLY A 33 9.96 -5.90 1.66
C GLY A 33 9.47 -6.60 0.39
N LEU A 34 10.32 -7.41 -0.24
CA LEU A 34 10.04 -8.13 -1.49
C LEU A 34 9.51 -9.57 -1.26
N ALA A 35 8.93 -9.83 -0.08
CA ALA A 35 8.37 -11.13 0.25
C ALA A 35 7.31 -11.58 -0.77
N GLY A 36 7.29 -12.89 -1.05
CA GLY A 36 6.30 -13.50 -1.96
C GLY A 36 6.58 -13.25 -3.45
N GLY A 37 7.75 -12.73 -3.83
CA GLY A 37 8.08 -12.34 -5.20
C GLY A 37 8.00 -13.46 -6.25
N GLN A 38 8.27 -14.71 -5.88
CA GLN A 38 8.03 -15.88 -6.76
C GLN A 38 6.68 -16.58 -6.50
N HIS A 39 5.94 -16.17 -5.46
CA HIS A 39 4.71 -16.80 -5.00
C HIS A 39 3.50 -15.89 -5.31
N HIS A 40 2.87 -15.31 -4.29
CA HIS A 40 1.66 -14.50 -4.43
C HIS A 40 1.89 -13.08 -4.99
N HIS A 41 3.13 -12.62 -5.11
CA HIS A 41 3.50 -11.36 -5.78
C HIS A 41 4.16 -11.58 -7.15
N ARG A 42 4.21 -12.81 -7.67
CA ARG A 42 4.85 -13.16 -8.95
C ARG A 42 4.43 -12.27 -10.11
N ILE A 43 3.13 -11.97 -10.20
CA ILE A 43 2.58 -11.14 -11.29
C ILE A 43 3.24 -9.75 -11.35
N ASN A 44 3.55 -9.15 -10.20
CA ASN A 44 4.17 -7.82 -10.17
C ASN A 44 5.64 -7.89 -10.59
N MET A 45 6.30 -9.01 -10.34
CA MET A 45 7.71 -9.21 -10.65
C MET A 45 7.89 -9.56 -12.12
N ASP A 46 7.12 -10.52 -12.64
CA ASP A 46 7.16 -10.89 -14.06
C ASP A 46 6.79 -9.70 -14.97
N LYS A 47 5.81 -8.87 -14.54
CA LYS A 47 5.31 -7.77 -15.37
C LYS A 47 6.25 -6.57 -15.41
N TYR A 48 6.78 -6.16 -14.27
CA TYR A 48 7.50 -4.90 -14.14
C TYR A 48 9.00 -5.06 -13.91
N HIS A 49 9.46 -6.26 -13.56
CA HIS A 49 10.85 -6.57 -13.20
C HIS A 49 11.32 -7.89 -13.85
N PRO A 50 11.28 -8.00 -15.19
CA PRO A 50 11.73 -9.21 -15.86
C PRO A 50 13.22 -9.48 -15.56
N GLY A 51 13.56 -10.72 -15.22
CA GLY A 51 14.93 -11.15 -14.88
C GLY A 51 15.39 -10.80 -13.46
N TYR A 52 14.49 -10.35 -12.58
CA TYR A 52 14.82 -10.11 -11.17
C TYR A 52 15.07 -11.38 -10.36
N PHE A 53 14.52 -12.52 -10.82
CA PHE A 53 14.67 -13.84 -10.22
C PHE A 53 15.39 -14.81 -11.14
#